data_AF-A0A3N4D9N2-F1
#
_entry.id   AF-A0A3N4D9N2-F1
#
_cell.length_a   1.000
_cell.length_b   1.000
_cell.length_c   1.000
_cell.angle_alpha   90.00
_cell.angle_beta   90.00
_cell.angle_gamma   90.00
#
_symmetry.space_group_name_H-M   'P 1'
#
loop_
_entity.id
_entity.type
_entity.pdbx_description
1 polymer ?
#
loop_
_entity_poly.entity_id
_entity_poly.type
_entity_poly.pdbx_seq_one_letter_code
_entity_poly.pdbx_strand_id
1 'polypeptide(L)'
;MKNTIRSAVVCSVLMLNGCSSTPENSSSDDNVNLSGNYYGSIVWDGDKYKLLSTLYTQRDTEYQIKSSNNEWRFDLLTLDPGFRTERWECQKSPSHNGCEQWEDQEDKFIHVSFTSSDYGDTPSEQAAKRLKEKKEAEDGITANDVVGVLLSPFAAVGAVAGFAAGAVIVAPIMAVAAAANPEDTFTRNNWVEFHHGDFNGAVVVAIENSKYESKDILLAQVASLDKLLVTLKTEKKKQIQQAEQLRLQKMTSLQKLYDSPIDVPKYEIKSFELSDSYQLPINAAQLYSDNASKIANFYANERNSMEGYYVDVEKDAVVQYMARQRAEFDNLGTEQSLVAFINKYQTNDMLSLVATAKVKLSKQRAQEEQQRIAREKVRREQQRKELEDLVAWRNSVEPGDDTFCGPIIEIKGPMVHIALNAKLPGYSSDSWLKKSELFPAYKGCINRNGNLSPQF
;
A
#
# COMPACT_ATOMS: atom_id res chain seq x y z
N MET A 1 -20.79 -38.67 -6.67
CA MET A 1 -20.18 -38.72 -8.02
C MET A 1 -18.71 -38.26 -7.90
N LYS A 2 -17.82 -38.63 -8.82
CA LYS A 2 -16.38 -38.34 -8.69
C LYS A 2 -16.05 -36.92 -9.19
N ASN A 3 -15.72 -35.99 -8.29
CA ASN A 3 -15.15 -34.69 -8.67
C ASN A 3 -13.63 -34.77 -8.70
N THR A 4 -13.07 -34.85 -9.90
CA THR A 4 -11.62 -34.89 -10.14
C THR A 4 -11.04 -33.49 -10.04
N ILE A 5 -10.37 -33.16 -8.93
CA ILE A 5 -9.64 -31.89 -8.79
C ILE A 5 -8.46 -31.89 -9.78
N ARG A 6 -8.60 -31.13 -10.86
CA ARG A 6 -7.49 -30.81 -11.78
C ARG A 6 -6.72 -29.63 -11.22
N SER A 7 -5.67 -29.90 -10.45
CA SER A 7 -4.67 -28.89 -10.10
C SER A 7 -3.92 -28.46 -11.37
N ALA A 8 -4.45 -27.43 -12.04
CA ALA A 8 -3.83 -26.83 -13.21
C ALA A 8 -2.64 -25.96 -12.78
N VAL A 9 -1.55 -26.61 -12.36
CA VAL A 9 -0.24 -25.97 -12.20
C VAL A 9 0.27 -25.66 -13.61
N VAL A 10 -0.20 -24.54 -14.16
CA VAL A 10 0.37 -23.94 -15.36
C VAL A 10 1.70 -23.33 -14.95
N CYS A 11 2.73 -24.16 -14.93
CA CYS A 11 4.11 -23.70 -15.05
C CYS A 11 4.21 -22.96 -16.39
N SER A 12 4.01 -21.65 -16.37
CA SER A 12 4.48 -20.75 -17.42
C SER A 12 6.00 -20.75 -17.38
N VAL A 13 6.59 -21.82 -17.90
CA VAL A 13 8.03 -21.95 -18.08
C VAL A 13 8.44 -20.85 -19.05
N LEU A 14 9.08 -19.81 -18.51
CA LEU A 14 9.87 -18.88 -19.29
C LEU A 14 11.06 -19.66 -19.85
N MET A 15 10.84 -20.36 -20.96
CA MET A 15 11.91 -20.87 -21.82
C MET A 15 12.58 -19.67 -22.48
N LEU A 16 13.46 -19.02 -21.72
CA LEU A 16 14.51 -18.18 -22.26
C LEU A 16 15.39 -19.09 -23.12
N ASN A 17 15.19 -19.01 -24.43
CA ASN A 17 15.94 -19.81 -25.39
C ASN A 17 17.42 -19.47 -25.30
N GLY A 18 18.25 -20.48 -25.05
CA GLY A 18 19.68 -20.48 -25.38
C GLY A 18 20.53 -19.36 -24.76
N CYS A 19 20.87 -19.48 -23.47
CA CYS A 19 22.06 -18.81 -22.92
C CYS A 19 23.35 -19.44 -23.49
N SER A 20 23.61 -19.18 -24.77
CA SER A 20 24.85 -19.51 -25.48
C SER A 20 25.33 -18.32 -26.32
N SER A 21 25.09 -17.10 -25.82
CA SER A 21 25.67 -15.87 -26.36
C SER A 21 27.10 -15.72 -25.85
N THR A 22 28.08 -16.12 -26.65
CA THR A 22 29.34 -15.37 -26.70
C THR A 22 29.02 -13.89 -26.92
N PRO A 23 29.68 -12.94 -26.24
CA PRO A 23 29.48 -11.53 -26.52
C PRO A 23 29.81 -11.24 -27.99
N GLU A 24 28.87 -10.65 -28.72
CA GLU A 24 29.20 -10.01 -29.99
C GLU A 24 29.92 -8.70 -29.65
N ASN A 25 31.10 -8.48 -30.24
CA ASN A 25 31.89 -7.26 -30.01
C ASN A 25 31.28 -6.06 -30.77
N SER A 26 30.12 -5.58 -30.30
CA SER A 26 29.52 -4.32 -30.74
C SER A 26 30.30 -3.15 -30.13
N SER A 27 31.27 -2.61 -30.86
CA SER A 27 32.05 -1.44 -30.45
C SER A 27 31.29 -0.13 -30.65
N SER A 28 30.19 0.05 -29.91
CA SER A 28 29.49 1.32 -29.75
C SER A 28 29.87 1.96 -28.41
N ASP A 29 30.03 3.29 -28.38
CA ASP A 29 30.24 4.08 -27.16
C ASP A 29 28.95 4.21 -26.31
N ASP A 30 28.26 3.08 -26.11
CA ASP A 30 27.07 2.95 -25.27
C ASP A 30 27.46 3.08 -23.79
N ASN A 31 27.53 4.33 -23.33
CA ASN A 31 27.80 4.71 -21.95
C ASN A 31 27.02 3.82 -20.97
N VAL A 32 27.77 3.02 -20.19
CA VAL A 32 27.23 1.94 -19.35
C VAL A 32 26.43 2.53 -18.18
N ASN A 33 25.13 2.73 -18.42
CA ASN A 33 24.21 3.30 -17.44
C ASN A 33 23.75 2.22 -16.44
N LEU A 34 24.29 2.27 -15.23
CA LEU A 34 23.94 1.40 -14.10
C LEU A 34 22.83 2.04 -13.26
N SER A 35 21.82 1.28 -12.83
CA SER A 35 20.69 1.80 -12.06
C SER A 35 21.01 2.21 -10.61
N GLY A 36 22.25 1.95 -10.16
CA GLY A 36 22.78 2.35 -8.86
C GLY A 36 24.30 2.29 -8.83
N ASN A 37 24.89 2.71 -7.71
CA ASN A 37 26.34 2.65 -7.52
C ASN A 37 26.76 1.21 -7.18
N TYR A 38 27.86 0.75 -7.78
CA TYR A 38 28.44 -0.55 -7.49
C TYR A 38 29.92 -0.39 -7.14
N TYR A 39 30.33 -1.03 -6.05
CA TYR A 39 31.71 -1.03 -5.58
C TYR A 39 32.33 -2.42 -5.73
N GLY A 40 33.51 -2.51 -6.32
CA GLY A 40 34.34 -3.71 -6.28
C GLY A 40 35.17 -3.76 -5.01
N SER A 41 35.94 -4.83 -4.82
CA SER A 41 36.96 -4.91 -3.78
C SER A 41 38.16 -5.73 -4.19
N ILE A 42 39.36 -5.26 -3.83
CA ILE A 42 40.62 -5.98 -4.01
C ILE A 42 41.17 -6.43 -2.65
N VAL A 43 41.86 -7.56 -2.59
CA VAL A 43 42.55 -8.03 -1.39
C VAL A 43 44.01 -8.34 -1.71
N TRP A 44 44.92 -8.01 -0.80
CA TRP A 44 46.32 -8.45 -0.88
C TRP A 44 46.45 -9.91 -0.43
N ASP A 45 47.03 -10.77 -1.26
CA ASP A 45 47.16 -12.21 -0.95
C ASP A 45 48.56 -12.64 -0.46
N GLY A 46 49.52 -11.72 -0.43
CA GLY A 46 50.94 -11.97 -0.14
C GLY A 46 51.88 -11.77 -1.33
N ASP A 47 51.36 -11.79 -2.56
CA ASP A 47 52.10 -11.61 -3.82
C ASP A 47 51.52 -10.46 -4.66
N LYS A 48 50.18 -10.36 -4.74
CA LYS A 48 49.49 -9.30 -5.50
C LYS A 48 48.08 -9.01 -5.02
N TYR A 49 47.55 -7.87 -5.47
CA TYR A 49 46.13 -7.55 -5.32
C TYR A 49 45.27 -8.42 -6.24
N LYS A 50 44.23 -9.03 -5.65
CA LYS A 50 43.23 -9.86 -6.35
C LYS A 50 41.84 -9.27 -6.22
N LEU A 51 41.13 -9.15 -7.34
CA LEU A 51 39.72 -8.77 -7.36
C LEU A 51 38.86 -9.87 -6.69
N LEU A 52 38.09 -9.51 -5.68
CA LEU A 52 37.13 -10.40 -5.03
C LEU A 52 35.93 -10.66 -5.95
N SER A 53 35.30 -11.84 -5.80
CA SER A 53 34.14 -12.27 -6.61
C SER A 53 32.82 -11.56 -6.27
N THR A 54 32.87 -10.46 -5.52
CA THR A 54 31.73 -9.85 -4.82
C THR A 54 31.73 -8.32 -4.99
N LEU A 55 30.54 -7.75 -5.14
CA LEU A 55 30.27 -6.33 -5.36
C LEU A 55 29.32 -5.77 -4.31
N TYR A 56 29.47 -4.49 -3.99
CA TYR A 56 28.67 -3.81 -3.00
C TYR A 56 27.75 -2.75 -3.61
N THR A 57 26.52 -2.67 -3.12
CA THR A 57 25.52 -1.68 -3.55
C THR A 57 25.56 -0.39 -2.71
N GLN A 58 26.44 -0.35 -1.71
CA GLN A 58 26.60 0.77 -0.78
C GLN A 58 28.08 1.10 -0.65
N ARG A 59 28.39 2.40 -0.59
CA ARG A 59 29.73 2.91 -0.25
C ARG A 59 30.05 2.56 1.20
N ASP A 60 31.33 2.41 1.53
CA ASP A 60 31.70 2.36 2.94
C ASP A 60 31.37 3.69 3.64
N THR A 61 30.72 3.59 4.80
CA THR A 61 30.36 4.74 5.64
C THR A 61 31.23 4.85 6.88
N GLU A 62 32.03 3.82 7.20
CA GLU A 62 32.98 3.91 8.30
C GLU A 62 34.23 4.70 7.88
N TYR A 63 34.61 5.67 8.70
CA TYR A 63 35.84 6.46 8.53
C TYR A 63 37.13 5.64 8.76
N GLN A 64 37.02 4.34 9.03
CA GLN A 64 38.15 3.50 9.39
C GLN A 64 38.77 2.87 8.14
N ILE A 65 39.81 3.53 7.63
CA ILE A 65 40.74 3.02 6.61
C ILE A 65 41.42 1.69 7.03
N LYS A 66 41.28 1.28 8.31
CA LYS A 66 41.56 -0.06 8.81
C LYS A 66 40.50 -1.07 8.34
N SER A 67 40.56 -1.42 7.05
CA SER A 67 39.95 -2.67 6.58
C SER A 67 40.51 -3.85 7.37
N SER A 68 39.63 -4.55 8.08
CA SER A 68 40.00 -5.63 9.02
C SER A 68 40.62 -6.87 8.36
N ASN A 69 40.62 -6.96 7.02
CA ASN A 69 41.08 -8.12 6.25
C ASN A 69 42.01 -7.77 5.06
N ASN A 70 42.65 -6.58 5.04
CA ASN A 70 43.39 -6.05 3.87
C ASN A 70 42.53 -5.93 2.58
N GLU A 71 41.21 -5.78 2.73
CA GLU A 71 40.22 -5.66 1.66
C GLU A 71 39.94 -4.18 1.35
N TRP A 72 40.25 -3.74 0.14
CA TRP A 72 40.10 -2.34 -0.26
C TRP A 72 38.99 -2.17 -1.29
N ARG A 73 38.06 -1.26 -0.98
CA ARG A 73 36.82 -1.02 -1.74
C ARG A 73 37.07 0.04 -2.82
N PHE A 74 36.55 -0.13 -4.02
CA PHE A 74 36.66 0.85 -5.12
C PHE A 74 35.33 1.03 -5.86
N ASP A 75 35.05 2.23 -6.36
CA ASP A 75 33.88 2.50 -7.22
C ASP A 75 34.11 1.92 -8.62
N LEU A 76 33.20 1.09 -9.13
CA LEU A 76 33.42 0.41 -10.42
C LEU A 76 33.47 1.36 -11.62
N LEU A 77 32.80 2.52 -11.53
CA LEU A 77 32.75 3.47 -12.65
C LEU A 77 34.02 4.31 -12.74
N THR A 78 34.55 4.81 -11.61
CA THR A 78 35.75 5.67 -11.62
C THR A 78 37.05 4.92 -11.33
N LEU A 79 36.98 3.78 -10.64
CA LEU A 79 38.07 3.05 -9.95
C LEU A 79 38.63 3.73 -8.68
N ASP A 80 38.10 4.88 -8.29
CA ASP A 80 38.53 5.57 -7.06
C ASP A 80 38.08 4.82 -5.79
N PRO A 81 38.68 5.10 -4.62
CA PRO A 81 38.28 4.52 -3.34
C PRO A 81 36.78 4.57 -3.04
N GLY A 82 36.22 3.41 -2.69
CA GLY A 82 34.82 3.22 -2.28
C GLY A 82 34.54 3.63 -0.83
N PHE A 83 35.36 4.51 -0.28
CA PHE A 83 35.40 4.97 1.11
C PHE A 83 35.96 6.41 1.16
N ARG A 84 35.98 7.05 2.33
CA ARG A 84 36.45 8.44 2.50
C ARG A 84 37.97 8.47 2.70
N THR A 85 38.68 9.18 1.82
CA THR A 85 40.15 9.26 1.79
C THR A 85 40.66 10.69 1.93
N GLU A 86 40.06 11.45 2.85
CA GLU A 86 40.60 12.77 3.19
C GLU A 86 41.87 12.61 4.02
N ARG A 87 42.83 13.52 3.83
CA ARG A 87 43.98 13.66 4.73
C ARG A 87 43.53 14.01 6.16
N TRP A 88 44.13 13.39 7.17
CA TRP A 88 44.01 13.81 8.57
C TRP A 88 45.37 14.08 9.22
N GLU A 89 45.37 14.96 10.23
CA GLU A 89 46.53 15.24 11.05
C GLU A 89 46.63 14.24 12.20
N CYS A 90 47.82 13.67 12.44
CA CYS A 90 48.05 12.81 13.59
C CYS A 90 48.16 13.63 14.88
N GLN A 91 47.31 13.32 15.86
CA GLN A 91 47.47 13.85 17.21
C GLN A 91 48.83 13.44 17.78
N LYS A 92 49.70 14.44 17.97
CA LYS A 92 51.02 14.27 18.55
C LYS A 92 50.98 14.64 20.04
N SER A 93 51.42 13.72 20.89
CA SER A 93 51.56 13.96 22.32
C SER A 93 52.99 13.63 22.78
N PRO A 94 53.47 14.15 23.93
CA PRO A 94 54.82 13.86 24.42
C PRO A 94 55.12 12.39 24.69
N SER A 95 54.10 11.51 24.72
CA SER A 95 54.22 10.08 25.04
C SER A 95 53.61 9.16 23.98
N HIS A 96 53.09 9.68 22.86
CA HIS A 96 52.51 8.87 21.78
C HIS A 96 52.45 9.65 20.46
N ASN A 97 52.93 9.01 19.40
CA ASN A 97 52.80 9.43 18.01
C ASN A 97 51.53 8.80 17.41
N GLY A 98 50.48 9.58 17.18
CA GLY A 98 49.23 9.06 16.58
C GLY A 98 49.38 8.45 15.17
N CYS A 99 50.51 8.69 14.49
CA CYS A 99 50.83 8.11 13.19
C CYS A 99 51.51 6.74 13.25
N GLU A 100 52.07 6.33 14.39
CA GLU A 100 52.84 5.08 14.57
C GLU A 100 52.04 3.84 14.13
N GLN A 101 50.72 3.86 14.34
CA GLN A 101 49.78 2.81 13.92
C GLN A 101 49.51 2.70 12.41
N TRP A 102 50.12 3.58 11.60
CA TRP A 102 49.97 3.67 10.14
C TRP A 102 51.31 3.51 9.40
N GLU A 103 52.45 3.63 10.10
CA GLU A 103 53.79 3.39 9.56
C GLU A 103 53.92 1.93 9.05
N ASP A 104 53.31 0.97 9.76
CA ASP A 104 53.13 -0.43 9.33
C ASP A 104 52.16 -0.63 8.13
N GLN A 105 51.65 0.44 7.49
CA GLN A 105 50.75 0.36 6.33
C GLN A 105 51.27 1.14 5.09
N GLU A 106 52.52 1.63 5.15
CA GLU A 106 53.15 2.33 4.02
C GLU A 106 53.45 1.42 2.82
N ASP A 107 53.34 0.11 3.00
CA ASP A 107 53.43 -0.93 1.97
C ASP A 107 52.16 -1.07 1.10
N LYS A 108 51.09 -0.32 1.42
CA LYS A 108 49.77 -0.43 0.76
C LYS A 108 49.44 0.81 -0.07
N PHE A 109 48.69 1.74 0.54
CA PHE A 109 48.14 2.93 -0.11
C PHE A 109 48.08 4.14 0.84
N ILE A 110 48.78 4.06 1.97
CA ILE A 110 48.79 5.07 3.04
C ILE A 110 50.22 5.61 3.14
N HIS A 111 50.42 6.91 3.32
CA HIS A 111 51.74 7.48 3.61
C HIS A 111 51.68 8.43 4.80
N VAL A 112 52.70 8.41 5.65
CA VAL A 112 52.90 9.36 6.74
C VAL A 112 53.85 10.47 6.27
N SER A 113 53.27 11.60 5.84
CA SER A 113 54.04 12.73 5.33
C SER A 113 54.31 13.80 6.40
N PHE A 114 55.54 14.31 6.44
CA PHE A 114 55.93 15.45 7.29
C PHE A 114 55.52 16.82 6.74
N THR A 115 54.93 16.86 5.53
CA THR A 115 54.48 18.06 4.83
C THR A 115 53.27 17.71 3.97
N SER A 116 52.23 18.53 3.96
CA SER A 116 51.05 18.34 3.10
C SER A 116 51.45 18.16 1.62
N SER A 117 51.16 16.99 1.04
CA SER A 117 51.35 16.70 -0.38
C SER A 117 50.02 16.67 -1.14
N ASP A 118 50.07 16.45 -2.44
CA ASP A 118 48.88 16.17 -3.26
C ASP A 118 48.45 14.69 -3.25
N TYR A 119 49.17 13.80 -2.54
CA TYR A 119 48.63 12.49 -2.13
C TYR A 119 47.50 12.63 -1.09
N GLY A 120 47.33 13.81 -0.49
CA GLY A 120 46.20 14.11 0.39
C GLY A 120 44.92 14.56 -0.32
N ASP A 121 44.97 14.81 -1.64
CA ASP A 121 43.84 15.36 -2.41
C ASP A 121 42.75 14.29 -2.61
N THR A 122 41.49 14.60 -2.29
CA THR A 122 40.36 13.68 -2.53
C THR A 122 40.15 13.40 -4.03
N PRO A 123 39.44 12.32 -4.42
CA PRO A 123 39.12 12.06 -5.83
C PRO A 123 38.40 13.25 -6.52
N SER A 124 37.58 13.99 -5.78
CA SER A 124 36.95 15.25 -6.20
C SER A 124 37.95 16.38 -6.47
N GLU A 125 38.96 16.55 -5.62
CA GLU A 125 39.99 17.57 -5.79
C GLU A 125 40.94 17.21 -6.94
N GLN A 126 41.33 15.92 -7.05
CA GLN A 126 42.11 15.44 -8.19
C GLN A 126 41.35 15.57 -9.52
N ALA A 127 40.04 15.27 -9.54
CA ALA A 127 39.21 15.49 -10.73
C ALA A 127 39.10 16.98 -11.09
N ALA A 128 38.96 17.87 -10.10
CA ALA A 128 38.95 19.32 -10.31
C ALA A 128 40.30 19.86 -10.81
N LYS A 129 41.41 19.35 -10.26
CA LYS A 129 42.79 19.65 -10.66
C LYS A 129 43.05 19.22 -12.11
N ARG A 130 42.77 17.96 -12.46
CA ARG A 130 42.86 17.45 -13.85
C ARG A 130 41.97 18.23 -14.83
N LEU A 131 40.76 18.64 -14.42
CA LEU A 131 39.87 19.46 -15.24
C LEU A 131 40.39 20.90 -15.41
N LYS A 132 41.05 21.47 -14.40
CA LYS A 132 41.71 22.78 -14.47
C LYS A 132 42.93 22.71 -15.39
N GLU A 133 43.83 21.75 -15.18
CA GLU A 133 45.01 21.50 -16.01
C GLU A 133 44.62 21.26 -17.48
N LYS A 134 43.56 20.47 -17.72
CA LYS A 134 43.02 20.27 -19.07
C LYS A 134 42.53 21.59 -19.70
N LYS A 135 41.77 22.42 -18.96
CA LYS A 135 41.32 23.73 -19.47
C LYS A 135 42.48 24.68 -19.74
N GLU A 136 43.48 24.72 -18.86
CA GLU A 136 44.67 25.56 -19.03
C GLU A 136 45.54 25.08 -20.22
N ALA A 137 45.48 23.80 -20.58
CA ALA A 137 46.04 23.26 -21.81
C ALA A 137 45.18 23.57 -23.06
N GLU A 138 43.85 23.50 -22.97
CA GLU A 138 42.93 23.83 -24.07
C GLU A 138 42.90 25.35 -24.38
N ASP A 139 42.85 26.21 -23.36
CA ASP A 139 42.96 27.68 -23.48
C ASP A 139 44.37 28.12 -23.96
N GLY A 140 45.38 27.25 -23.85
CA GLY A 140 46.72 27.44 -24.40
C GLY A 140 46.85 27.15 -25.90
N ILE A 141 45.85 26.54 -26.54
CA ILE A 141 45.86 26.16 -27.95
C ILE A 141 45.11 27.22 -28.79
N THR A 142 45.80 27.81 -29.76
CA THR A 142 45.19 28.77 -30.69
C THR A 142 44.15 28.10 -31.60
N ALA A 143 43.09 28.84 -31.93
CA ALA A 143 41.81 28.32 -32.43
C ALA A 143 41.78 27.66 -33.84
N ASN A 144 42.88 27.11 -34.35
CA ASN A 144 42.96 26.44 -35.65
C ASN A 144 42.99 24.90 -35.57
N ASP A 145 43.39 24.30 -34.45
CA ASP A 145 43.65 22.84 -34.37
C ASP A 145 42.49 22.01 -33.77
N VAL A 146 41.36 22.63 -33.42
CA VAL A 146 40.25 21.95 -32.71
C VAL A 146 39.26 21.29 -33.67
N VAL A 147 39.60 20.07 -34.13
CA VAL A 147 38.63 19.13 -34.70
C VAL A 147 38.85 17.73 -34.11
N GLY A 148 37.89 17.25 -33.30
CA GLY A 148 37.71 15.80 -33.07
C GLY A 148 38.05 15.21 -31.70
N VAL A 149 38.34 15.99 -30.65
CA VAL A 149 38.65 15.44 -29.31
C VAL A 149 37.72 15.97 -28.20
N LEU A 150 36.46 15.53 -28.23
CA LEU A 150 35.52 15.69 -27.12
C LEU A 150 34.82 14.36 -26.82
N LEU A 151 34.64 14.08 -25.51
CA LEU A 151 33.84 12.98 -24.93
C LEU A 151 34.46 11.55 -24.88
N SER A 152 35.79 11.41 -24.71
CA SER A 152 36.31 10.24 -23.97
C SER A 152 37.43 10.62 -22.99
N PRO A 153 37.36 10.22 -21.70
CA PRO A 153 38.37 10.57 -20.70
C PRO A 153 39.56 9.60 -20.63
N PHE A 154 39.63 8.58 -21.49
CA PHE A 154 40.63 7.49 -21.43
C PHE A 154 41.58 7.39 -22.65
N ALA A 155 41.45 8.26 -23.65
CA ALA A 155 42.23 8.20 -24.90
C ALA A 155 43.77 8.38 -24.75
N ALA A 156 44.27 8.66 -23.54
CA ALA A 156 45.69 8.91 -23.25
C ALA A 156 46.43 7.74 -22.56
N VAL A 157 45.75 6.65 -22.18
CA VAL A 157 46.37 5.56 -21.38
C VAL A 157 46.89 4.40 -22.25
N GLY A 158 46.39 4.25 -23.48
CA GLY A 158 46.66 3.11 -24.38
C GLY A 158 48.08 2.99 -24.95
N ALA A 159 49.08 3.68 -24.40
CA ALA A 159 50.45 3.77 -24.93
C ALA A 159 51.55 3.34 -23.93
N VAL A 160 51.20 2.74 -22.79
CA VAL A 160 52.17 2.28 -21.76
C VAL A 160 52.10 0.78 -21.50
N ALA A 161 51.78 -0.02 -22.53
CA ALA A 161 51.92 -1.47 -22.51
C ALA A 161 53.41 -1.89 -22.57
N GLY A 162 54.16 -1.65 -21.48
CA GLY A 162 55.63 -1.73 -21.51
C GLY A 162 56.36 -1.94 -20.18
N PHE A 163 55.68 -2.05 -19.04
CA PHE A 163 56.33 -2.32 -17.75
C PHE A 163 56.04 -3.73 -17.22
N ALA A 164 56.79 -4.70 -17.74
CA ALA A 164 56.99 -5.97 -17.05
C ALA A 164 57.76 -5.73 -15.73
N ALA A 165 57.49 -6.56 -14.72
CA ALA A 165 57.99 -6.47 -13.33
C ALA A 165 59.35 -5.77 -13.17
N GLY A 166 59.31 -4.48 -12.80
CA GLY A 166 60.47 -3.61 -12.59
C GLY A 166 60.31 -2.87 -11.26
N ALA A 167 61.41 -2.73 -10.51
CA ALA A 167 61.40 -2.29 -9.12
C ALA A 167 60.68 -0.93 -8.90
N VAL A 168 59.94 -0.83 -7.80
CA VAL A 168 59.43 0.44 -7.27
C VAL A 168 60.62 1.34 -6.96
N ILE A 169 60.84 2.37 -7.78
CA ILE A 169 61.84 3.41 -7.51
C ILE A 169 61.22 4.36 -6.48
N VAL A 170 61.28 3.97 -5.20
CA VAL A 170 61.04 4.89 -4.09
C VAL A 170 62.09 6.00 -4.20
N ALA A 171 61.67 7.17 -4.68
CA ALA A 171 62.54 8.32 -4.77
C ALA A 171 62.92 8.77 -3.35
N PRO A 172 64.21 8.77 -2.96
CA PRO A 172 64.59 9.22 -1.63
C PRO A 172 64.35 10.72 -1.53
N ILE A 173 63.29 11.11 -0.81
CA ILE A 173 63.00 12.50 -0.46
C ILE A 173 64.15 13.00 0.43
N MET A 174 65.17 13.62 -0.18
CA MET A 174 66.34 14.09 0.55
C MET A 174 65.94 15.22 1.49
N ALA A 175 66.00 14.93 2.79
CA ALA A 175 65.62 15.84 3.86
C ALA A 175 66.60 17.03 3.99
N VAL A 176 66.43 18.06 3.15
CA VAL A 176 67.06 19.38 3.32
C VAL A 176 66.34 20.13 4.46
N ALA A 177 66.56 19.65 5.68
CA ALA A 177 65.95 20.15 6.92
C ALA A 177 66.99 20.46 8.00
N ALA A 178 68.19 20.89 7.60
CA ALA A 178 69.36 21.05 8.47
C ALA A 178 69.88 22.49 8.55
N ALA A 179 69.06 23.44 9.05
CA ALA A 179 69.49 24.78 9.47
C ALA A 179 68.41 25.56 10.28
N ALA A 180 67.78 24.94 11.29
CA ALA A 180 66.86 25.63 12.20
C ALA A 180 67.00 25.10 13.65
N ASN A 181 66.71 25.95 14.63
CA ASN A 181 67.02 25.74 16.05
C ASN A 181 66.54 24.38 16.59
N PRO A 182 67.38 23.61 17.33
CA PRO A 182 67.02 22.27 17.78
C PRO A 182 65.83 22.24 18.75
N GLU A 183 65.61 23.29 19.54
CA GLU A 183 64.56 23.34 20.58
C GLU A 183 63.14 23.57 20.05
N ASP A 184 62.98 24.06 18.81
CA ASP A 184 61.66 24.24 18.15
C ASP A 184 61.28 23.05 17.23
N THR A 185 62.12 22.01 17.13
CA THR A 185 61.96 20.97 16.09
C THR A 185 60.77 20.02 16.26
N PHE A 186 60.10 19.99 17.43
CA PHE A 186 59.23 18.88 17.79
C PHE A 186 57.75 18.99 17.36
N THR A 187 57.30 20.13 16.84
CA THR A 187 55.90 20.38 16.39
C THR A 187 55.73 20.36 14.87
N ARG A 188 56.49 19.51 14.16
CA ARG A 188 56.06 19.07 12.83
C ARG A 188 54.84 18.16 12.98
N ASN A 189 53.76 18.54 12.31
CA ASN A 189 52.52 17.79 12.21
C ASN A 189 52.71 16.69 11.16
N ASN A 190 52.55 15.44 11.58
CA ASN A 190 52.56 14.31 10.66
C ASN A 190 51.15 14.17 10.07
N TRP A 191 51.07 14.11 8.75
CA TRP A 191 49.82 13.93 8.00
C TRP A 191 49.74 12.50 7.51
N VAL A 192 48.55 11.90 7.62
CA VAL A 192 48.27 10.65 6.91
C VAL A 192 47.53 10.97 5.63
N GLU A 193 48.07 10.49 4.51
CA GLU A 193 47.61 10.76 3.15
C GLU A 193 47.36 9.42 2.44
N PHE A 194 46.46 9.38 1.45
CA PHE A 194 46.04 8.13 0.79
C PHE A 194 46.38 8.18 -0.70
N HIS A 195 47.24 7.29 -1.18
CA HIS A 195 47.84 7.41 -2.51
C HIS A 195 46.95 6.82 -3.63
N HIS A 196 46.03 7.62 -4.16
CA HIS A 196 45.09 7.22 -5.22
C HIS A 196 45.73 6.70 -6.51
N GLY A 197 46.97 7.11 -6.83
CA GLY A 197 47.67 6.64 -8.02
C GLY A 197 47.90 5.13 -7.98
N ASP A 198 48.75 4.70 -7.04
CA ASP A 198 49.03 3.30 -6.72
C ASP A 198 47.77 2.51 -6.37
N PHE A 199 46.78 3.10 -5.71
CA PHE A 199 45.49 2.43 -5.48
C PHE A 199 44.77 2.12 -6.79
N ASN A 200 44.52 3.12 -7.64
CA ASN A 200 43.83 2.93 -8.90
C ASN A 200 44.64 1.99 -9.84
N GLY A 201 45.98 2.05 -9.77
CA GLY A 201 46.88 1.11 -10.47
C GLY A 201 46.73 -0.33 -9.97
N ALA A 202 46.71 -0.56 -8.65
CA ALA A 202 46.47 -1.87 -8.06
C ALA A 202 45.07 -2.42 -8.39
N VAL A 203 44.05 -1.55 -8.45
CA VAL A 203 42.70 -1.91 -8.90
C VAL A 203 42.71 -2.37 -10.37
N VAL A 204 43.36 -1.64 -11.28
CA VAL A 204 43.50 -2.04 -12.69
C VAL A 204 44.21 -3.39 -12.81
N VAL A 205 45.38 -3.54 -12.19
CA VAL A 205 46.15 -4.79 -12.21
C VAL A 205 45.37 -5.97 -11.63
N ALA A 206 44.57 -5.75 -10.58
CA ALA A 206 43.71 -6.78 -9.98
C ALA A 206 42.52 -7.18 -10.88
N ILE A 207 42.02 -6.26 -11.72
CA ILE A 207 40.98 -6.55 -12.73
C ILE A 207 41.60 -7.31 -13.92
N GLU A 208 42.76 -6.88 -14.43
CA GLU A 208 43.48 -7.54 -15.53
C GLU A 208 43.95 -8.95 -15.16
N ASN A 209 44.38 -9.17 -13.91
CA ASN A 209 44.73 -10.50 -13.38
C ASN A 209 43.50 -11.38 -13.05
N SER A 210 42.29 -10.88 -13.25
CA SER A 210 41.05 -11.62 -13.03
C SER A 210 40.49 -12.19 -14.34
N LYS A 211 39.50 -13.07 -14.23
CA LYS A 211 38.73 -13.61 -15.37
C LYS A 211 37.92 -12.57 -16.18
N TYR A 212 38.04 -11.28 -15.85
CA TYR A 212 37.39 -10.20 -16.59
C TYR A 212 38.34 -9.53 -17.58
N GLU A 213 39.66 -9.68 -17.44
CA GLU A 213 40.70 -9.21 -18.39
C GLU A 213 40.78 -7.67 -18.58
N SER A 214 39.69 -6.91 -18.46
CA SER A 214 39.65 -5.45 -18.52
C SER A 214 38.52 -4.84 -17.68
N LYS A 215 38.60 -3.52 -17.45
CA LYS A 215 37.54 -2.72 -16.81
C LYS A 215 36.22 -2.82 -17.55
N ASP A 216 36.24 -2.78 -18.89
CA ASP A 216 35.03 -2.68 -19.69
C ASP A 216 34.24 -3.99 -19.72
N ILE A 217 34.95 -5.13 -19.73
CA ILE A 217 34.33 -6.47 -19.60
C ILE A 217 33.73 -6.64 -18.20
N LEU A 218 34.41 -6.16 -17.15
CA LEU A 218 33.86 -6.13 -15.79
C LEU A 218 32.60 -5.25 -15.74
N LEU A 219 32.62 -4.05 -16.33
CA LEU A 219 31.45 -3.15 -16.38
C LEU A 219 30.28 -3.75 -17.19
N ALA A 220 30.54 -4.45 -18.30
CA ALA A 220 29.51 -5.16 -19.06
C ALA A 220 28.86 -6.29 -18.25
N GLN A 221 29.65 -7.01 -17.44
CA GLN A 221 29.14 -8.00 -16.49
C GLN A 221 28.33 -7.35 -15.35
N VAL A 222 28.77 -6.21 -14.81
CA VAL A 222 28.05 -5.45 -13.78
C VAL A 222 26.73 -4.91 -14.33
N ALA A 223 26.70 -4.38 -15.55
CA ALA A 223 25.47 -3.92 -16.21
C ALA A 223 24.47 -5.06 -16.47
N SER A 224 24.98 -6.27 -16.71
CA SER A 224 24.16 -7.48 -16.82
C SER A 224 23.58 -7.91 -15.46
N LEU A 225 24.35 -7.74 -14.37
CA LEU A 225 23.90 -7.95 -12.99
C LEU A 225 22.85 -6.90 -12.56
N ASP A 226 23.03 -5.64 -12.95
CA ASP A 226 22.12 -4.54 -12.65
C ASP A 226 20.75 -4.72 -13.32
N LYS A 227 20.72 -5.00 -14.64
CA LYS A 227 19.50 -5.36 -15.39
C LYS A 227 18.77 -6.55 -14.75
N LEU A 228 19.53 -7.53 -14.25
CA LEU A 228 18.98 -8.68 -13.54
C LEU A 228 18.38 -8.31 -12.17
N LEU A 229 19.05 -7.46 -11.39
CA LEU A 229 18.57 -6.98 -10.09
C LEU A 229 17.28 -6.16 -10.25
N VAL A 230 17.21 -5.29 -11.26
CA VAL A 230 16.00 -4.55 -11.66
C VAL A 230 14.87 -5.51 -12.05
N THR A 231 15.18 -6.58 -12.78
CA THR A 231 14.20 -7.63 -13.15
C THR A 231 13.67 -8.36 -11.92
N LEU A 232 14.54 -8.76 -10.99
CA LEU A 232 14.15 -9.44 -9.74
C LEU A 232 13.32 -8.51 -8.83
N LYS A 233 13.70 -7.23 -8.69
CA LYS A 233 12.92 -6.22 -7.94
C LYS A 233 11.56 -5.96 -8.58
N THR A 234 11.46 -6.00 -9.91
CA THR A 234 10.20 -5.88 -10.66
C THR A 234 9.30 -7.10 -10.44
N GLU A 235 9.84 -8.32 -10.51
CA GLU A 235 9.05 -9.54 -10.27
C GLU A 235 8.59 -9.63 -8.80
N LYS A 236 9.43 -9.26 -7.82
CA LYS A 236 9.01 -9.10 -6.41
C LYS A 236 7.78 -8.20 -6.31
N LYS A 237 7.82 -7.00 -6.91
CA LYS A 237 6.71 -6.04 -6.88
C LYS A 237 5.43 -6.62 -7.51
N LYS A 238 5.56 -7.32 -8.65
CA LYS A 238 4.46 -8.00 -9.33
C LYS A 238 3.84 -9.13 -8.49
N GLN A 239 4.65 -9.93 -7.81
CA GLN A 239 4.16 -11.00 -6.91
C GLN A 239 3.42 -10.43 -5.69
N ILE A 240 3.90 -9.32 -5.10
CA ILE A 240 3.18 -8.59 -4.04
C ILE A 240 1.81 -8.12 -4.54
N GLN A 241 1.77 -7.43 -5.69
CA GLN A 241 0.51 -6.92 -6.26
C GLN A 241 -0.51 -8.04 -6.55
N GLN A 242 -0.05 -9.21 -7.01
CA GLN A 242 -0.91 -10.39 -7.19
C GLN A 242 -1.46 -10.93 -5.86
N ALA A 243 -0.64 -10.96 -4.80
CA ALA A 243 -1.09 -11.35 -3.46
C ALA A 243 -2.10 -10.33 -2.89
N GLU A 244 -1.86 -9.02 -3.07
CA GLU A 244 -2.79 -7.95 -2.65
C GLU A 244 -4.13 -8.01 -3.37
N GLN A 245 -4.14 -8.30 -4.68
CA GLN A 245 -5.37 -8.49 -5.45
C GLN A 245 -6.16 -9.70 -4.94
N LEU A 246 -5.51 -10.83 -4.68
CA LEU A 246 -6.15 -12.01 -4.09
C LEU A 246 -6.68 -11.74 -2.67
N ARG A 247 -5.91 -11.02 -1.84
CA ARG A 247 -6.33 -10.57 -0.51
C ARG A 247 -7.62 -9.75 -0.57
N LEU A 248 -7.67 -8.78 -1.49
CA LEU A 248 -8.84 -7.92 -1.70
C LEU A 248 -10.05 -8.74 -2.19
N GLN A 249 -9.87 -9.68 -3.12
CA GLN A 249 -10.94 -10.56 -3.59
C GLN A 249 -11.52 -11.44 -2.46
N LYS A 250 -10.68 -12.00 -1.59
CA LYS A 250 -11.12 -12.78 -0.41
C LYS A 250 -11.90 -11.89 0.56
N MET A 251 -11.38 -10.70 0.91
CA MET A 251 -12.09 -9.72 1.75
C MET A 251 -13.45 -9.30 1.16
N THR A 252 -13.52 -9.00 -0.13
CA THR A 252 -14.78 -8.62 -0.81
C THR A 252 -15.80 -9.76 -0.84
N SER A 253 -15.33 -11.02 -0.82
CA SER A 253 -16.22 -12.19 -0.72
C SER A 253 -16.76 -12.35 0.70
N LEU A 254 -15.87 -12.29 1.69
CA LEU A 254 -16.19 -12.34 3.12
C LEU A 254 -17.14 -11.22 3.57
N GLN A 255 -17.05 -10.05 2.95
CA GLN A 255 -17.86 -8.89 3.30
C GLN A 255 -19.38 -9.15 3.33
N LYS A 256 -19.84 -10.16 2.57
CA LYS A 256 -21.25 -10.59 2.52
C LYS A 256 -21.75 -11.28 3.80
N LEU A 257 -20.83 -11.63 4.71
CA LEU A 257 -21.08 -12.30 5.99
C LEU A 257 -20.97 -11.35 7.20
N TYR A 258 -20.59 -10.09 6.97
CA TYR A 258 -20.43 -9.05 7.99
C TYR A 258 -21.40 -7.89 7.74
N ASP A 259 -21.99 -7.34 8.81
CA ASP A 259 -22.90 -6.19 8.72
C ASP A 259 -22.16 -4.84 8.53
N SER A 260 -20.82 -4.83 8.66
CA SER A 260 -19.94 -3.65 8.58
C SER A 260 -18.70 -3.90 7.71
N PRO A 261 -18.21 -2.92 6.92
CA PRO A 261 -16.96 -3.03 6.16
C PRO A 261 -15.67 -3.04 6.99
N ILE A 262 -15.74 -2.67 8.27
CA ILE A 262 -14.55 -2.45 9.11
C ILE A 262 -14.07 -3.76 9.77
N ASP A 263 -14.98 -4.72 9.93
CA ASP A 263 -14.84 -5.85 10.86
C ASP A 263 -14.14 -7.07 10.24
N VAL A 264 -13.84 -7.05 8.93
CA VAL A 264 -13.20 -8.17 8.20
C VAL A 264 -11.71 -8.24 8.55
N PRO A 265 -11.21 -9.35 9.12
CA PRO A 265 -9.79 -9.53 9.46
C PRO A 265 -8.86 -9.42 8.24
N LYS A 266 -7.66 -8.86 8.46
CA LYS A 266 -6.68 -8.57 7.41
C LYS A 266 -5.45 -9.45 7.59
N TYR A 267 -5.14 -10.27 6.59
CA TYR A 267 -3.85 -10.94 6.48
C TYR A 267 -2.77 -9.91 6.08
N GLU A 268 -1.64 -9.90 6.78
CA GLU A 268 -0.47 -9.08 6.43
C GLU A 268 0.44 -9.86 5.47
N ILE A 269 0.58 -9.38 4.23
CA ILE A 269 1.42 -10.02 3.21
C ILE A 269 2.88 -9.65 3.50
N LYS A 270 3.69 -10.66 3.83
CA LYS A 270 5.11 -10.42 4.11
C LYS A 270 5.88 -10.04 2.83
N SER A 271 6.85 -9.15 2.98
CA SER A 271 7.81 -8.83 1.93
C SER A 271 8.91 -9.90 1.87
N PHE A 272 9.19 -10.46 0.69
CA PHE A 272 10.43 -11.20 0.48
C PHE A 272 11.59 -10.21 0.52
N GLU A 273 12.47 -10.34 1.50
CA GLU A 273 13.76 -9.67 1.48
C GLU A 273 14.65 -10.33 0.42
N LEU A 274 14.52 -9.84 -0.82
CA LEU A 274 15.67 -9.71 -1.71
C LEU A 274 16.75 -9.05 -0.86
N SER A 275 17.87 -9.73 -0.67
CA SER A 275 18.95 -9.16 0.12
C SER A 275 19.52 -7.96 -0.64
N ASP A 276 19.13 -6.76 -0.21
CA ASP A 276 19.92 -5.53 -0.38
C ASP A 276 21.15 -5.62 0.55
N SER A 277 21.84 -6.77 0.51
CA SER A 277 23.00 -7.12 1.29
C SER A 277 24.18 -6.24 0.89
N TYR A 278 25.10 -6.01 1.83
CA TYR A 278 26.43 -5.49 1.52
C TYR A 278 26.99 -6.25 0.31
N GLN A 279 26.94 -7.59 0.34
CA GLN A 279 27.46 -8.52 -0.67
C GLN A 279 26.46 -8.89 -1.80
N LEU A 280 26.86 -8.71 -3.06
CA LEU A 280 26.30 -9.36 -4.26
C LEU A 280 27.40 -10.14 -5.03
N PRO A 281 27.17 -11.38 -5.50
CA PRO A 281 28.13 -12.06 -6.37
C PRO A 281 28.18 -11.42 -7.76
N ILE A 282 29.37 -11.23 -8.35
CA ILE A 282 29.50 -10.69 -9.73
C ILE A 282 28.83 -11.62 -10.77
N ASN A 283 28.73 -12.92 -10.47
CA ASN A 283 28.11 -13.91 -11.36
C ASN A 283 26.57 -13.76 -11.39
N ALA A 284 26.06 -13.14 -12.46
CA ALA A 284 24.63 -12.92 -12.67
C ALA A 284 23.81 -14.23 -12.76
N ALA A 285 24.36 -15.30 -13.35
CA ALA A 285 23.67 -16.59 -13.41
C ALA A 285 23.48 -17.19 -11.99
N GLN A 286 24.49 -17.02 -11.12
CA GLN A 286 24.39 -17.41 -9.72
C GLN A 286 23.31 -16.58 -9.02
N LEU A 287 23.38 -15.24 -9.09
CA LEU A 287 22.40 -14.34 -8.47
C LEU A 287 20.96 -14.68 -8.89
N TYR A 288 20.73 -14.99 -10.17
CA TYR A 288 19.41 -15.40 -10.67
C TYR A 288 18.94 -16.71 -10.07
N SER A 289 19.76 -17.77 -10.15
CA SER A 289 19.40 -19.10 -9.64
C SER A 289 19.08 -19.08 -8.14
N ASP A 290 19.87 -18.30 -7.39
CA ASP A 290 19.72 -18.10 -5.95
C ASP A 290 18.46 -17.32 -5.57
N ASN A 291 17.97 -16.39 -6.39
CA ASN A 291 16.89 -15.48 -5.97
C ASN A 291 15.56 -15.74 -6.67
N ALA A 292 15.54 -16.05 -7.97
CA ALA A 292 14.29 -16.22 -8.72
C ALA A 292 13.44 -17.37 -8.15
N SER A 293 14.09 -18.49 -7.81
CA SER A 293 13.46 -19.65 -7.16
C SER A 293 12.93 -19.32 -5.76
N LYS A 294 13.73 -18.62 -4.93
CA LYS A 294 13.36 -18.22 -3.56
C LYS A 294 12.19 -17.22 -3.55
N ILE A 295 12.20 -16.21 -4.42
CA ILE A 295 11.09 -15.24 -4.62
C ILE A 295 9.80 -15.97 -5.00
N ALA A 296 9.84 -16.82 -6.03
CA ALA A 296 8.66 -17.53 -6.52
C ALA A 296 8.06 -18.45 -5.45
N ASN A 297 8.90 -19.22 -4.76
CA ASN A 297 8.48 -20.13 -3.69
C ASN A 297 7.95 -19.38 -2.46
N PHE A 298 8.58 -18.25 -2.07
CA PHE A 298 8.11 -17.42 -0.96
C PHE A 298 6.70 -16.87 -1.22
N TYR A 299 6.46 -16.25 -2.39
CA TYR A 299 5.14 -15.71 -2.71
C TYR A 299 4.09 -16.78 -3.03
N ALA A 300 4.49 -17.99 -3.43
CA ALA A 300 3.59 -19.15 -3.43
C ALA A 300 3.17 -19.54 -1.99
N ASN A 301 4.12 -19.61 -1.06
CA ASN A 301 3.85 -19.98 0.34
C ASN A 301 3.04 -18.90 1.09
N GLU A 302 3.30 -17.61 0.87
CA GLU A 302 2.48 -16.52 1.42
C GLU A 302 1.05 -16.54 0.86
N ARG A 303 0.86 -16.84 -0.44
CA ARG A 303 -0.49 -17.06 -1.00
C ARG A 303 -1.19 -18.24 -0.31
N ASN A 304 -0.53 -19.39 -0.16
CA ASN A 304 -1.11 -20.57 0.49
C ASN A 304 -1.48 -20.28 1.96
N SER A 305 -0.62 -19.54 2.68
CA SER A 305 -0.84 -19.14 4.08
C SER A 305 -2.04 -18.19 4.21
N MET A 306 -2.15 -17.21 3.30
CA MET A 306 -3.27 -16.29 3.21
C MET A 306 -4.59 -17.00 2.83
N GLU A 307 -4.54 -18.00 1.94
CA GLU A 307 -5.73 -18.80 1.61
C GLU A 307 -6.21 -19.63 2.81
N GLY A 308 -5.30 -20.29 3.54
CA GLY A 308 -5.64 -21.00 4.78
C GLY A 308 -6.26 -20.08 5.83
N TYR A 309 -5.63 -18.93 6.10
CA TYR A 309 -6.15 -17.91 7.00
C TYR A 309 -7.57 -17.47 6.63
N TYR A 310 -7.85 -17.21 5.35
CA TYR A 310 -9.18 -16.79 4.93
C TYR A 310 -10.22 -17.91 4.94
N VAL A 311 -9.84 -19.20 4.85
CA VAL A 311 -10.76 -20.33 5.04
C VAL A 311 -11.21 -20.43 6.51
N ASP A 312 -10.31 -20.24 7.47
CA ASP A 312 -10.68 -20.22 8.89
C ASP A 312 -11.54 -19.00 9.24
N VAL A 313 -11.19 -17.81 8.72
CA VAL A 313 -12.01 -16.60 8.88
C VAL A 313 -13.40 -16.75 8.22
N GLU A 314 -13.50 -17.39 7.05
CA GLU A 314 -14.78 -17.65 6.38
C GLU A 314 -15.67 -18.57 7.22
N LYS A 315 -15.11 -19.66 7.74
CA LYS A 315 -15.80 -20.62 8.62
C LYS A 315 -16.39 -19.94 9.85
N ASP A 316 -15.60 -19.11 10.55
CA ASP A 316 -16.08 -18.38 11.74
C ASP A 316 -17.11 -17.29 11.37
N ALA A 317 -16.91 -16.59 10.26
CA ALA A 317 -17.87 -15.61 9.74
C ALA A 317 -19.23 -16.25 9.38
N VAL A 318 -19.22 -17.45 8.78
CA VAL A 318 -20.45 -18.23 8.49
C VAL A 318 -21.16 -18.61 9.77
N VAL A 319 -20.46 -19.13 10.78
CA VAL A 319 -21.05 -19.50 12.08
C VAL A 319 -21.69 -18.28 12.75
N GLN A 320 -20.99 -17.14 12.78
CA GLN A 320 -21.54 -15.90 13.33
C GLN A 320 -22.73 -15.38 12.50
N TYR A 321 -22.68 -15.45 11.17
CA TYR A 321 -23.77 -15.01 10.29
C TYR A 321 -25.04 -15.82 10.50
N MET A 322 -24.93 -17.16 10.57
CA MET A 322 -26.03 -18.06 10.91
C MET A 322 -26.60 -17.73 12.31
N ALA A 323 -25.75 -17.50 13.31
CA ALA A 323 -26.20 -17.14 14.65
C ALA A 323 -26.99 -15.80 14.67
N ARG A 324 -26.50 -14.77 13.96
CA ARG A 324 -27.22 -13.48 13.82
C ARG A 324 -28.53 -13.64 13.06
N GLN A 325 -28.53 -14.37 11.93
CA GLN A 325 -29.75 -14.65 11.17
C GLN A 325 -30.81 -15.37 12.02
N ARG A 326 -30.39 -16.35 12.83
CA ARG A 326 -31.28 -17.06 13.75
C ARG A 326 -31.87 -16.13 14.82
N ALA A 327 -31.02 -15.34 15.48
CA ALA A 327 -31.44 -14.40 16.51
C ALA A 327 -32.38 -13.33 15.97
N GLU A 328 -32.13 -12.77 14.77
CA GLU A 328 -33.07 -11.84 14.12
C GLU A 328 -34.41 -12.52 13.80
N PHE A 329 -34.40 -13.76 13.30
CA PHE A 329 -35.62 -14.51 12.95
C PHE A 329 -36.53 -14.84 14.16
N ASP A 330 -35.92 -15.17 15.29
CA ASP A 330 -36.66 -15.50 16.53
C ASP A 330 -37.28 -14.26 17.19
N ASN A 331 -36.75 -13.06 16.92
CA ASN A 331 -37.30 -11.79 17.41
C ASN A 331 -38.34 -11.14 16.47
N LEU A 332 -38.77 -11.79 15.38
CA LEU A 332 -39.75 -11.23 14.43
C LEU A 332 -41.18 -11.25 14.99
N GLY A 333 -41.72 -10.07 15.31
CA GLY A 333 -43.06 -9.88 15.87
C GLY A 333 -44.00 -8.91 15.13
N THR A 334 -43.54 -8.22 14.07
CA THR A 334 -44.36 -7.28 13.27
C THR A 334 -44.19 -7.50 11.77
N GLU A 335 -45.19 -7.12 10.97
CA GLU A 335 -45.07 -7.12 9.50
C GLU A 335 -43.80 -6.37 9.03
N GLN A 336 -43.51 -5.19 9.59
CA GLN A 336 -42.33 -4.42 9.21
C GLN A 336 -41.02 -5.17 9.51
N SER A 337 -40.93 -5.85 10.66
CA SER A 337 -39.76 -6.69 10.99
C SER A 337 -39.63 -7.89 10.03
N LEU A 338 -40.75 -8.53 9.67
CA LEU A 338 -40.77 -9.65 8.72
C LEU A 338 -40.33 -9.22 7.32
N VAL A 339 -40.81 -8.07 6.83
CA VAL A 339 -40.41 -7.51 5.53
C VAL A 339 -38.92 -7.11 5.55
N ALA A 340 -38.44 -6.47 6.62
CA ALA A 340 -37.03 -6.12 6.77
C ALA A 340 -36.12 -7.36 6.75
N PHE A 341 -36.47 -8.41 7.51
CA PHE A 341 -35.74 -9.68 7.53
C PHE A 341 -35.72 -10.35 6.16
N ILE A 342 -36.87 -10.44 5.48
CA ILE A 342 -36.97 -11.01 4.13
C ILE A 342 -36.05 -10.24 3.17
N ASN A 343 -36.05 -8.91 3.22
CA ASN A 343 -35.24 -8.07 2.34
C ASN A 343 -33.73 -8.16 2.66
N LYS A 344 -33.34 -8.32 3.94
CA LYS A 344 -31.94 -8.48 4.37
C LYS A 344 -31.35 -9.81 3.93
N TYR A 345 -32.11 -10.91 4.05
CA TYR A 345 -31.57 -12.27 3.86
C TYR A 345 -31.91 -12.93 2.52
N GLN A 346 -32.75 -12.34 1.66
CA GLN A 346 -33.19 -12.94 0.38
C GLN A 346 -32.07 -13.42 -0.57
N THR A 347 -30.87 -12.84 -0.50
CA THR A 347 -29.71 -13.20 -1.34
C THR A 347 -28.74 -14.17 -0.68
N ASN A 348 -28.85 -14.41 0.64
CA ASN A 348 -27.89 -15.20 1.42
C ASN A 348 -28.60 -15.91 2.60
N ASP A 349 -29.68 -16.64 2.32
CA ASP A 349 -30.50 -17.30 3.34
C ASP A 349 -29.87 -18.62 3.82
N MET A 350 -28.75 -18.53 4.54
CA MET A 350 -27.94 -19.67 4.97
C MET A 350 -28.71 -20.69 5.84
N LEU A 351 -29.75 -20.27 6.56
CA LEU A 351 -30.62 -21.15 7.37
C LEU A 351 -31.99 -21.46 6.73
N SER A 352 -32.24 -21.05 5.48
CA SER A 352 -33.53 -21.22 4.77
C SER A 352 -34.76 -20.61 5.51
N LEU A 353 -34.53 -19.57 6.32
CA LEU A 353 -35.53 -18.93 7.18
C LEU A 353 -36.40 -17.90 6.46
N VAL A 354 -36.00 -17.38 5.30
CA VAL A 354 -36.79 -16.41 4.52
C VAL A 354 -38.07 -17.05 3.99
N ALA A 355 -38.06 -18.34 3.68
CA ALA A 355 -39.27 -19.09 3.33
C ALA A 355 -40.26 -19.12 4.52
N THR A 356 -39.79 -19.42 5.73
CA THR A 356 -40.62 -19.42 6.94
C THR A 356 -41.10 -18.01 7.31
N ALA A 357 -40.27 -16.98 7.11
CA ALA A 357 -40.65 -15.58 7.32
C ALA A 357 -41.77 -15.13 6.37
N LYS A 358 -41.73 -15.54 5.09
CA LYS A 358 -42.81 -15.29 4.12
C LYS A 358 -44.14 -15.94 4.54
N VAL A 359 -44.09 -17.13 5.16
CA VAL A 359 -45.29 -17.80 5.71
C VAL A 359 -45.80 -17.14 7.00
N LYS A 360 -44.91 -16.69 7.90
CA LYS A 360 -45.29 -15.85 9.06
C LYS A 360 -46.03 -14.57 8.58
N LEU A 361 -45.48 -13.89 7.58
CA LEU A 361 -46.02 -12.63 7.03
C LEU A 361 -47.39 -12.82 6.35
N SER A 362 -47.56 -13.84 5.52
CA SER A 362 -48.86 -14.09 4.87
C SER A 362 -49.95 -14.47 5.88
N LYS A 363 -49.60 -15.22 6.93
CA LYS A 363 -50.51 -15.51 8.05
C LYS A 363 -50.90 -14.25 8.82
N GLN A 364 -49.93 -13.38 9.16
CA GLN A 364 -50.20 -12.13 9.86
C GLN A 364 -51.17 -11.24 9.07
N ARG A 365 -50.88 -10.98 7.79
CA ARG A 365 -51.77 -10.20 6.90
C ARG A 365 -53.17 -10.78 6.82
N ALA A 366 -53.31 -12.11 6.73
CA ALA A 366 -54.62 -12.76 6.71
C ALA A 366 -55.40 -12.59 8.03
N GLN A 367 -54.71 -12.61 9.18
CA GLN A 367 -55.32 -12.39 10.50
C GLN A 367 -55.75 -10.92 10.68
N GLU A 368 -54.92 -9.97 10.26
CA GLU A 368 -55.24 -8.54 10.31
C GLU A 368 -56.40 -8.18 9.38
N GLU A 369 -56.46 -8.77 8.18
CA GLU A 369 -57.60 -8.62 7.27
C GLU A 369 -58.89 -9.22 7.85
N GLN A 370 -58.83 -10.41 8.46
CA GLN A 370 -59.98 -11.01 9.15
C GLN A 370 -60.47 -10.12 10.30
N GLN A 371 -59.56 -9.52 11.08
CA GLN A 371 -59.94 -8.55 12.11
C GLN A 371 -60.56 -7.28 11.52
N ARG A 372 -60.05 -6.77 10.40
CA ARG A 372 -60.60 -5.61 9.69
C ARG A 372 -62.04 -5.87 9.24
N ILE A 373 -62.27 -7.01 8.58
CA ILE A 373 -63.61 -7.44 8.12
C ILE A 373 -64.54 -7.68 9.32
N ALA A 374 -64.07 -8.26 10.42
CA ALA A 374 -64.87 -8.47 11.62
C ALA A 374 -65.30 -7.15 12.28
N ARG A 375 -64.36 -6.21 12.47
CA ARG A 375 -64.65 -4.87 13.01
C ARG A 375 -65.62 -4.11 12.10
N GLU A 376 -65.47 -4.21 10.79
CA GLU A 376 -66.38 -3.55 9.85
C GLU A 376 -67.79 -4.16 9.88
N LYS A 377 -67.91 -5.50 9.99
CA LYS A 377 -69.20 -6.18 10.18
C LYS A 377 -69.90 -5.74 11.45
N VAL A 378 -69.18 -5.66 12.58
CA VAL A 378 -69.73 -5.16 13.86
C VAL A 378 -70.20 -3.71 13.70
N ARG A 379 -69.40 -2.83 13.08
CA ARG A 379 -69.80 -1.44 12.81
C ARG A 379 -71.06 -1.35 11.94
N ARG A 380 -71.15 -2.14 10.86
CA ARG A 380 -72.33 -2.17 9.97
C ARG A 380 -73.57 -2.71 10.68
N GLU A 381 -73.42 -3.70 11.56
CA GLU A 381 -74.51 -4.25 12.38
C GLU A 381 -74.99 -3.23 13.42
N GLN A 382 -74.08 -2.52 14.09
CA GLN A 382 -74.40 -1.41 15.00
C GLN A 382 -75.15 -0.29 14.25
N GLN A 383 -74.65 0.13 13.08
CA GLN A 383 -75.31 1.13 12.25
C GLN A 383 -76.69 0.68 11.75
N ARG A 384 -76.91 -0.63 11.51
CA ARG A 384 -78.25 -1.14 11.17
C ARG A 384 -79.19 -1.07 12.38
N LYS A 385 -78.73 -1.49 13.57
CA LYS A 385 -79.52 -1.42 14.80
C LYS A 385 -79.85 0.01 15.21
N GLU A 386 -78.88 0.92 15.18
CA GLU A 386 -79.13 2.36 15.42
C GLU A 386 -80.18 2.93 14.46
N LEU A 387 -80.24 2.44 13.22
CA LEU A 387 -81.27 2.85 12.25
C LEU A 387 -82.62 2.16 12.50
N GLU A 388 -82.63 0.89 12.87
CA GLU A 388 -83.83 0.12 13.25
C GLU A 388 -84.48 0.73 14.51
N ASP A 389 -83.70 0.98 15.56
CA ASP A 389 -84.10 1.63 16.82
C ASP A 389 -84.59 3.07 16.57
N LEU A 390 -83.90 3.83 15.70
CA LEU A 390 -84.33 5.17 15.31
C LEU A 390 -85.64 5.16 14.53
N VAL A 391 -85.89 4.16 13.68
CA VAL A 391 -87.18 3.99 12.98
C VAL A 391 -88.29 3.55 13.94
N ALA A 392 -87.97 2.66 14.91
CA ALA A 392 -88.92 2.25 15.95
C ALA A 392 -89.33 3.44 16.84
N TRP A 393 -88.35 4.18 17.39
CA TRP A 393 -88.59 5.41 18.16
C TRP A 393 -89.37 6.43 17.33
N ARG A 394 -88.96 6.70 16.08
CA ARG A 394 -89.69 7.61 15.18
C ARG A 394 -91.14 7.20 15.06
N ASN A 395 -91.46 5.92 14.93
CA ASN A 395 -92.84 5.48 14.79
C ASN A 395 -93.65 5.70 16.07
N SER A 396 -93.06 5.49 17.25
CA SER A 396 -93.73 5.58 18.56
C SER A 396 -93.90 6.99 19.14
N VAL A 397 -93.34 8.06 18.54
CA VAL A 397 -93.48 9.41 19.11
C VAL A 397 -94.93 9.93 19.07
N GLU A 398 -95.34 10.58 20.16
CA GLU A 398 -96.65 11.19 20.39
C GLU A 398 -96.53 12.71 20.70
N PRO A 399 -97.63 13.50 20.58
CA PRO A 399 -97.63 14.90 21.01
C PRO A 399 -97.25 15.06 22.49
N GLY A 400 -96.26 15.89 22.77
CA GLY A 400 -95.61 16.05 24.08
C GLY A 400 -94.20 15.45 24.16
N ASP A 401 -93.82 14.50 23.31
CA ASP A 401 -92.48 13.88 23.34
C ASP A 401 -91.37 14.85 22.92
N ASP A 402 -90.24 14.83 23.63
CA ASP A 402 -89.04 15.59 23.28
C ASP A 402 -88.28 15.01 22.07
N THR A 403 -88.19 15.80 21.00
CA THR A 403 -87.28 15.54 19.88
C THR A 403 -85.96 16.27 20.06
N PHE A 404 -84.97 15.95 19.21
CA PHE A 404 -83.65 16.59 19.15
C PHE A 404 -83.68 18.14 19.22
N CYS A 405 -84.69 18.81 18.67
CA CYS A 405 -84.85 20.27 18.71
C CYS A 405 -85.87 20.79 19.74
N GLY A 406 -86.66 19.92 20.38
CA GLY A 406 -87.75 20.29 21.29
C GLY A 406 -89.02 19.45 21.13
N PRO A 407 -90.06 19.71 21.94
CA PRO A 407 -91.22 18.83 22.07
C PRO A 407 -92.20 18.89 20.89
N ILE A 408 -92.87 17.77 20.62
CA ILE A 408 -93.92 17.67 19.58
C ILE A 408 -95.18 18.42 20.02
N ILE A 409 -95.66 19.32 19.17
CA ILE A 409 -96.93 20.06 19.33
C ILE A 409 -98.09 19.25 18.73
N GLU A 410 -97.95 18.77 17.49
CA GLU A 410 -98.97 17.98 16.81
C GLU A 410 -98.39 17.11 15.68
N ILE A 411 -99.11 16.06 15.27
CA ILE A 411 -98.73 15.13 14.21
C ILE A 411 -99.83 15.13 13.13
N LYS A 412 -99.47 15.40 11.87
CA LYS A 412 -100.39 15.40 10.72
C LYS A 412 -99.81 14.55 9.58
N GLY A 413 -100.15 13.25 9.61
CA GLY A 413 -99.67 12.27 8.64
C GLY A 413 -98.15 12.09 8.71
N PRO A 414 -97.38 12.27 7.62
CA PRO A 414 -95.93 12.16 7.63
C PRO A 414 -95.23 13.40 8.23
N MET A 415 -95.96 14.49 8.51
CA MET A 415 -95.42 15.74 9.05
C MET A 415 -95.66 15.85 10.56
N VAL A 416 -94.66 16.35 11.28
CA VAL A 416 -94.67 16.54 12.73
C VAL A 416 -94.31 17.99 13.03
N HIS A 417 -95.14 18.66 13.82
CA HIS A 417 -94.92 20.02 14.30
C HIS A 417 -94.19 19.96 15.64
N ILE A 418 -93.06 20.64 15.75
CA ILE A 418 -92.25 20.71 16.98
C ILE A 418 -92.06 22.15 17.43
N ALA A 419 -92.01 22.36 18.75
CA ALA A 419 -91.48 23.59 19.33
C ALA A 419 -89.95 23.56 19.28
N LEU A 420 -89.31 24.73 19.14
CA LEU A 420 -87.86 24.87 19.09
C LEU A 420 -87.32 25.38 20.44
N ASN A 421 -86.54 24.55 21.12
CA ASN A 421 -85.91 24.86 22.41
C ASN A 421 -84.97 26.08 22.34
N ALA A 422 -84.47 26.42 21.15
CA ALA A 422 -83.69 27.64 20.89
C ALA A 422 -84.21 28.35 19.62
N LYS A 423 -84.85 29.51 19.82
CA LYS A 423 -85.38 30.34 18.73
C LYS A 423 -84.26 31.17 18.07
N LEU A 424 -84.10 31.05 16.75
CA LEU A 424 -83.26 31.99 15.98
C LEU A 424 -84.01 33.32 15.76
N PRO A 425 -83.33 34.48 15.89
CA PRO A 425 -83.90 35.77 15.51
C PRO A 425 -84.40 35.78 14.07
N GLY A 426 -85.64 36.24 13.85
CA GLY A 426 -86.29 36.29 12.54
C GLY A 426 -86.99 35.01 12.08
N TYR A 427 -86.84 33.88 12.81
CA TYR A 427 -87.51 32.62 12.51
C TYR A 427 -88.71 32.37 13.44
N SER A 428 -89.56 31.41 13.07
CA SER A 428 -90.63 30.88 13.92
C SER A 428 -90.07 30.20 15.19
N SER A 429 -90.91 30.08 16.22
CA SER A 429 -90.61 29.33 17.45
C SER A 429 -90.91 27.83 17.33
N ASP A 430 -91.47 27.43 16.20
CA ASP A 430 -91.97 26.11 15.85
C ASP A 430 -91.57 25.77 14.41
N SER A 431 -91.59 24.48 14.05
CA SER A 431 -91.23 24.00 12.72
C SER A 431 -91.92 22.68 12.36
N TRP A 432 -92.14 22.45 11.07
CA TRP A 432 -92.70 21.22 10.52
C TRP A 432 -91.61 20.37 9.88
N LEU A 433 -91.31 19.21 10.48
CA LEU A 433 -90.37 18.22 9.96
C LEU A 433 -91.09 16.97 9.48
N LYS A 434 -90.48 16.17 8.59
CA LYS A 434 -91.00 14.83 8.31
C LYS A 434 -90.72 13.92 9.50
N LYS A 435 -91.59 12.94 9.76
CA LYS A 435 -91.40 11.90 10.78
C LYS A 435 -90.09 11.09 10.55
N SER A 436 -89.60 11.04 9.30
CA SER A 436 -88.30 10.46 8.90
C SER A 436 -87.07 11.35 9.15
N GLU A 437 -87.27 12.62 9.51
CA GLU A 437 -86.21 13.62 9.77
C GLU A 437 -86.01 13.88 11.27
N LEU A 438 -86.92 13.38 12.12
CA LEU A 438 -86.82 13.47 13.58
C LEU A 438 -85.68 12.61 14.13
N PHE A 439 -85.12 13.02 15.25
CA PHE A 439 -84.16 12.27 16.06
C PHE A 439 -84.51 12.42 17.56
N PRO A 440 -84.11 11.47 18.43
CA PRO A 440 -84.33 11.59 19.87
C PRO A 440 -83.65 12.81 20.49
N ALA A 441 -84.20 13.33 21.60
CA ALA A 441 -83.69 14.49 22.34
C ALA A 441 -82.16 14.45 22.58
N TYR A 442 -81.60 13.29 22.94
CA TYR A 442 -80.16 13.13 23.26
C TYR A 442 -79.21 13.38 22.07
N LYS A 443 -79.71 13.45 20.83
CA LYS A 443 -78.91 13.84 19.66
C LYS A 443 -78.67 15.35 19.54
N GLY A 444 -79.41 16.19 20.27
CA GLY A 444 -79.29 17.66 20.20
C GLY A 444 -79.60 18.24 18.81
N CYS A 445 -79.69 19.57 18.71
CA CYS A 445 -80.15 20.24 17.50
C CYS A 445 -79.24 21.37 17.03
N ILE A 446 -78.89 21.32 15.75
CA ILE A 446 -78.20 22.38 15.02
C ILE A 446 -79.22 22.99 14.04
N ASN A 447 -79.59 24.24 14.26
CA ASN A 447 -80.41 25.04 13.34
C ASN A 447 -79.50 25.88 12.44
N ARG A 448 -79.51 25.62 11.13
CA ARG A 448 -78.76 26.37 10.10
C ARG A 448 -79.73 27.03 9.14
N ASN A 449 -80.02 28.30 9.38
CA ASN A 449 -80.93 29.13 8.58
C ASN A 449 -82.31 28.48 8.38
N GLY A 450 -82.91 27.97 9.46
CA GLY A 450 -84.20 27.28 9.45
C GLY A 450 -84.12 25.78 9.17
N ASN A 451 -83.02 25.28 8.59
CA ASN A 451 -82.81 23.84 8.42
C ASN A 451 -82.36 23.22 9.75
N LEU A 452 -83.13 22.24 10.23
CA LEU A 452 -82.89 21.56 11.50
C LEU A 452 -82.18 20.22 11.22
N SER A 453 -81.05 19.98 11.89
CA SER A 453 -80.31 18.72 11.81
C SER A 453 -79.79 18.30 13.19
N PRO A 454 -79.70 16.98 13.49
CA PRO A 454 -79.13 16.52 14.75
C PRO A 454 -77.65 16.88 14.87
N GLN A 455 -77.13 16.86 16.10
CA GLN A 455 -75.70 16.87 16.34
C GLN A 455 -75.17 15.42 16.28
N PHE A 456 -74.04 15.25 15.57
CA PHE A 456 -73.37 13.97 15.33
C PHE A 456 -71.93 14.02 15.87
#